data_AF-W4M1J6-F1
#
_entry.id   AF-W4M1J6-F1
#
_cell.length_a   1.000
_cell.length_b   1.000
_cell.length_c   1.000
_cell.angle_alpha   90.00
_cell.angle_beta   90.00
_cell.angle_gamma   90.00
#
_symmetry.space_group_name_H-M   'P 1'
#
loop_
_entity.id
_entity.type
_entity.pdbx_description
1 polymer ?
#
loop_
_entity_poly.entity_id
_entity_poly.type
_entity_poly.pdbx_seq_one_letter_code
_entity_poly.pdbx_strand_id
1 'polypeptide(L)'
;MVQNPPENMPRITPYLLYADVESALAWLSKAFGFCERLRIPGPDGKLTHAEMESGGSVIMMGCPGPGYRNPKQLGQVTQHTYIYVDDVDQH
;
A
#
# COMPACT_ATOMS: atom_id res chain seq x y z
N MET A 1 15.05 12.34 -21.33
CA MET A 1 15.67 11.73 -20.14
C MET A 1 14.55 11.31 -19.21
N VAL A 2 14.56 10.08 -18.69
CA VAL A 2 13.59 9.65 -17.67
C VAL A 2 13.89 10.42 -16.39
N GLN A 3 12.90 11.10 -15.81
CA GLN A 3 13.08 11.79 -14.53
C GLN A 3 13.33 10.79 -13.38
N ASN A 4 14.12 11.18 -12.38
CA ASN A 4 14.38 10.37 -11.18
C ASN A 4 14.10 11.15 -9.88
N PRO A 5 12.98 10.87 -9.18
CA PRO A 5 11.97 9.85 -9.51
C PRO A 5 11.09 10.26 -10.71
N PRO A 6 10.24 9.34 -11.23
CA PRO A 6 9.19 9.69 -12.17
C PRO A 6 8.30 10.83 -11.66
N GLU A 7 7.66 11.55 -12.57
CA GLU A 7 6.68 12.57 -12.23
C GLU A 7 5.56 11.98 -11.37
N ASN A 8 5.09 12.73 -10.36
CA ASN A 8 4.07 12.30 -9.38
C ASN A 8 4.44 11.07 -8.53
N MET A 9 5.74 10.77 -8.39
CA MET A 9 6.23 9.74 -7.51
C MET A 9 7.07 10.33 -6.36
N PRO A 10 6.71 10.07 -5.10
CA PRO A 10 7.55 10.42 -3.97
C PRO A 10 8.92 9.75 -4.05
N ARG A 11 9.95 10.41 -3.52
CA ARG A 11 11.30 9.83 -3.44
C ARG A 11 11.37 8.66 -2.45
N ILE A 12 10.47 8.61 -1.47
CA ILE A 12 10.33 7.55 -0.48
C ILE A 12 8.88 7.10 -0.47
N THR A 13 8.66 5.82 -0.70
CA THR A 13 7.33 5.20 -0.78
C THR A 13 7.35 3.92 0.06
N PRO A 14 6.51 3.80 1.10
CA PRO A 14 6.41 2.54 1.84
C PRO A 14 5.81 1.46 0.95
N TYR A 15 6.36 0.24 1.05
CA TYR A 15 5.81 -0.94 0.41
C TYR A 15 5.30 -1.90 1.48
N LEU A 16 4.00 -2.17 1.49
CA LEU A 16 3.32 -2.97 2.50
C LEU A 16 2.89 -4.31 1.91
N LEU A 17 3.10 -5.40 2.64
CA LEU A 17 2.65 -6.73 2.22
C LEU A 17 1.33 -7.08 2.91
N TYR A 18 0.33 -7.43 2.11
CA TYR A 18 -0.97 -7.89 2.58
C TYR A 18 -1.23 -9.30 2.09
N ALA A 19 -1.70 -10.19 2.98
CA ALA A 19 -2.11 -11.53 2.60
C ALA A 19 -3.31 -11.52 1.62
N ASP A 20 -4.12 -10.47 1.69
CA ASP A 20 -5.21 -10.18 0.77
C ASP A 20 -5.14 -8.69 0.38
N VAL A 21 -4.57 -8.42 -0.81
CA VAL A 21 -4.39 -7.06 -1.33
C VAL A 21 -5.72 -6.42 -1.71
N GLU A 22 -6.69 -7.20 -2.21
CA GLU A 22 -8.00 -6.67 -2.62
C GLU A 22 -8.77 -6.13 -1.40
N SER A 23 -8.80 -6.90 -0.32
CA SER A 23 -9.39 -6.45 0.94
C SER A 23 -8.66 -5.24 1.52
N ALA A 24 -7.33 -5.17 1.37
CA ALA A 24 -6.56 -4.02 1.82
C ALA A 24 -6.88 -2.74 1.02
N LEU A 25 -6.96 -2.82 -0.31
CA LEU A 25 -7.33 -1.69 -1.18
C LEU A 25 -8.72 -1.15 -0.81
N ALA A 26 -9.71 -2.04 -0.66
CA ALA A 26 -11.07 -1.66 -0.30
C ALA A 26 -11.13 -1.01 1.09
N TRP A 27 -10.41 -1.56 2.07
CA TRP A 27 -10.36 -1.01 3.41
C TRP A 27 -9.66 0.34 3.44
N LEU A 28 -8.49 0.49 2.81
CA LEU A 28 -7.73 1.75 2.78
C LEU A 28 -8.48 2.87 2.06
N SER A 29 -9.20 2.54 0.99
CA SER A 29 -10.06 3.50 0.29
C SER A 29 -11.21 3.95 1.19
N LYS A 30 -11.88 3.01 1.87
CA LYS A 30 -12.98 3.33 2.78
C LYS A 30 -12.53 4.10 4.02
N ALA A 31 -11.43 3.66 4.63
CA ALA A 31 -10.95 4.19 5.91
C ALA A 31 -10.29 5.54 5.71
N PHE A 32 -9.40 5.70 4.74
CA PHE A 32 -8.57 6.90 4.59
C PHE A 32 -8.88 7.73 3.33
N GLY A 33 -9.85 7.31 2.51
CA GLY A 33 -10.14 7.98 1.23
C GLY A 33 -9.02 7.80 0.20
N PHE A 34 -8.15 6.79 0.36
CA PHE A 34 -7.07 6.56 -0.59
C PHE A 34 -7.62 6.17 -1.97
N CYS A 35 -6.99 6.70 -3.01
CA CYS A 35 -7.37 6.45 -4.39
C CYS A 35 -6.43 5.43 -5.02
N GLU A 36 -6.97 4.37 -5.62
CA GLU A 36 -6.17 3.43 -6.38
C GLU A 36 -5.65 4.10 -7.66
N ARG A 37 -4.35 3.95 -7.95
CA ARG A 37 -3.73 4.47 -9.19
C ARG A 37 -3.26 3.38 -10.16
N LEU A 38 -2.89 2.22 -9.62
CA LEU A 38 -2.27 1.14 -10.38
C LEU A 38 -2.61 -0.20 -9.76
N ARG A 39 -2.91 -1.15 -10.63
CA ARG A 39 -3.20 -2.53 -10.30
C ARG A 39 -2.51 -3.44 -11.29
N ILE A 40 -1.71 -4.36 -10.78
CA ILE A 40 -1.00 -5.36 -11.58
C ILE A 40 -1.45 -6.75 -11.12
N PRO A 41 -2.30 -7.43 -11.91
CA PRO A 41 -2.63 -8.82 -11.65
C PRO A 41 -1.44 -9.72 -11.99
N GLY A 42 -1.27 -10.78 -11.21
CA GLY A 42 -0.40 -11.89 -11.49
C GLY A 42 -1.02 -12.91 -12.45
N PRO A 43 -0.26 -13.94 -12.86
CA PRO A 43 -0.71 -14.96 -13.80
C PRO A 43 -1.95 -15.76 -13.33
N ASP A 44 -2.18 -15.83 -12.02
CA ASP A 44 -3.33 -16.50 -11.40
C ASP A 44 -4.54 -15.57 -11.18
N GLY A 45 -4.47 -14.32 -11.67
CA GLY A 45 -5.50 -13.30 -11.49
C GLY A 45 -5.48 -12.60 -10.14
N LYS A 46 -4.62 -13.02 -9.19
CA LYS A 46 -4.45 -12.32 -7.91
C LYS A 46 -3.51 -11.14 -8.07
N LEU A 47 -3.70 -10.09 -7.29
CA LEU A 47 -2.84 -8.91 -7.36
C LEU A 47 -1.42 -9.22 -6.87
N THR A 48 -0.42 -8.99 -7.71
CA THR A 48 1.00 -9.06 -7.32
C THR A 48 1.50 -7.71 -6.82
N HIS A 49 0.95 -6.63 -7.39
CA HIS A 49 1.30 -5.26 -7.04
C HIS A 49 0.11 -4.31 -7.21
N ALA A 50 -0.02 -3.36 -6.30
CA ALA A 50 -0.96 -2.26 -6.40
C ALA A 50 -0.37 -1.00 -5.77
N GLU A 51 -0.87 0.15 -6.19
CA GLU A 51 -0.49 1.45 -5.65
C GLU A 51 -1.75 2.25 -5.32
N MET A 52 -1.71 2.96 -4.19
CA MET A 52 -2.72 3.95 -3.84
C MET A 52 -2.07 5.30 -3.55
N GLU A 53 -2.82 6.37 -3.76
CA GLU A 53 -2.39 7.73 -3.50
C GLU A 53 -3.29 8.47 -2.52
N SER A 54 -2.68 9.42 -1.81
CA SER A 54 -3.37 10.39 -0.96
C SER A 54 -2.51 11.64 -0.77
N GLY A 55 -3.07 12.82 -1.03
CA GLY A 55 -2.38 14.10 -0.79
C GLY A 55 -1.02 14.24 -1.47
N GLY A 56 -0.84 13.64 -2.66
CA GLY A 56 0.45 13.62 -3.38
C GLY A 56 1.47 12.61 -2.86
N SER A 57 1.11 11.84 -1.82
CA SER A 57 1.88 10.69 -1.32
C SER A 57 1.39 9.39 -1.95
N VAL A 58 2.22 8.36 -1.89
CA VAL A 58 1.96 7.04 -2.48
C VAL A 58 2.24 5.98 -1.45
N ILE A 59 1.41 4.95 -1.44
CA ILE A 59 1.71 3.67 -0.79
C ILE A 59 1.69 2.58 -1.86
N MET A 60 2.66 1.68 -1.79
CA MET A 60 2.72 0.51 -2.64
C MET A 60 2.37 -0.72 -1.81
N MET A 61 1.79 -1.73 -2.46
CA MET A 61 1.48 -2.99 -1.81
C MET A 61 1.53 -4.18 -2.75
N GLY A 62 1.66 -5.36 -2.16
CA GLY A 62 1.64 -6.61 -2.91
C GLY A 62 1.39 -7.82 -2.05
N CYS A 63 1.21 -8.96 -2.72
CA CYS A 63 1.06 -10.23 -2.04
C CYS A 63 2.41 -10.74 -1.52
N PRO A 64 2.47 -11.26 -0.29
CA PRO A 64 3.69 -11.83 0.25
C PRO A 64 4.09 -13.15 -0.42
N GLY A 65 5.40 -13.39 -0.52
CA GLY A 65 5.94 -14.67 -0.98
C GLY A 65 5.98 -15.77 0.09
N PRO A 66 6.41 -16.99 -0.28
CA PRO A 66 6.58 -18.11 0.65
C PRO A 66 7.48 -17.74 1.84
N GLY A 67 7.04 -18.05 3.06
CA GLY A 67 7.80 -17.81 4.29
C GLY A 67 7.58 -16.44 4.94
N TYR A 68 6.84 -15.53 4.30
CA TYR A 68 6.39 -14.29 4.93
C TYR A 68 5.51 -14.58 6.16
N ARG A 69 5.69 -13.76 7.19
CA ARG A 69 4.82 -13.73 8.36
C ARG A 69 4.43 -12.29 8.65
N ASN A 70 3.13 -12.04 8.76
CA ASN A 70 2.64 -10.69 9.09
C ASN A 70 2.88 -10.36 10.58
N PRO A 71 2.77 -9.07 10.98
CA PRO A 71 2.95 -8.67 12.38
C PRO A 71 2.09 -9.47 13.37
N LYS A 72 0.85 -9.81 12.98
CA LYS A 72 -0.07 -10.61 13.79
C LYS A 72 0.47 -12.02 14.06
N GLN A 73 1.11 -12.65 13.07
CA GLN A 73 1.73 -13.96 13.22
C GLN A 73 3.05 -13.92 14.01
N LEU A 74 3.79 -12.82 13.91
CA LEU A 74 5.07 -12.66 14.63
C LEU A 74 4.88 -12.18 16.07
N GLY A 75 3.74 -11.58 16.40
CA GLY A 75 3.49 -11.02 17.73
C GLY A 75 4.33 -9.78 18.04
N GLN A 76 4.89 -9.13 17.03
CA GLN A 76 5.74 -7.94 17.17
C GLN A 76 5.52 -6.96 16.03
N VAL A 77 5.85 -5.70 16.27
CA VAL A 77 5.84 -4.66 15.23
C VAL A 77 6.99 -4.92 14.24
N THR A 78 6.67 -4.90 12.94
CA THR A 78 7.68 -5.09 11.87
C THR A 78 8.04 -3.79 11.14
N GLN A 79 7.18 -2.77 11.23
CA GLN A 79 7.33 -1.48 10.55
C GLN A 79 6.43 -0.43 11.20
N HIS A 80 6.81 0.84 11.07
CA HIS A 80 5.93 1.99 11.29
C HIS A 80 5.77 2.78 9.99
N THR A 81 4.59 3.30 9.72
CA THR A 81 4.31 4.25 8.63
C THR A 81 3.41 5.32 9.20
N TYR A 82 3.82 6.58 9.00
CA TYR A 82 3.05 7.73 9.45
C TYR A 82 2.25 8.26 8.27
N ILE A 83 0.97 8.51 8.50
CA ILE A 83 0.03 9.08 7.53
C ILE A 83 -0.58 10.30 8.21
N TYR A 84 -0.47 11.46 7.57
CA TYR A 84 -1.21 12.64 7.98
C TYR A 84 -2.59 12.61 7.32
N VAL A 85 -3.60 12.86 8.12
CA VAL A 85 -4.99 13.02 7.70
C VAL A 85 -5.52 14.33 8.27
N ASP A 86 -6.49 14.94 7.58
CA ASP A 86 -7.01 16.24 7.96
C ASP A 86 -7.79 16.18 9.29
N ASP A 87 -8.48 15.06 9.56
CA ASP A 87 -9.24 14.83 10.79
C ASP A 87 -9.17 13.35 11.21
N VAL A 88 -8.41 13.03 12.25
CA VAL A 88 -8.22 11.66 12.73
C VAL A 88 -9.53 11.01 13.22
N ASP A 89 -10.49 11.79 13.73
CA ASP A 89 -11.70 11.25 14.33
C ASP A 89 -12.73 10.78 13.28
N GLN A 90 -12.52 11.14 12.01
CA GLN A 90 -13.37 10.70 10.88
C GLN A 90 -12.93 9.38 10.23
N HIS A 91 -11.83 8.78 10.71
CA HIS A 91 -11.19 7.60 10.11
C HIS A 91 -11.29 6.33 10.98
#